data_AF-A0A8J3XR80-F1
#
_entry.id   AF-A0A8J3XR80-F1
#
_cell.length_a   1.000
_cell.length_b   1.000
_cell.length_c   1.000
_cell.angle_alpha   90.00
_cell.angle_beta   90.00
_cell.angle_gamma   90.00
#
_symmetry.space_group_name_H-M   'P 1'
#
loop_
_entity.id
_entity.type
_entity.pdbx_description
1 polymer ?
#
loop_
_entity_poly.entity_id
_entity_poly.type
_entity_poly.pdbx_seq_one_letter_code
_entity_poly.pdbx_strand_id
1 'polypeptide(L)'
;MFLYGIAISEQEALFLIVSVLFWVAIIGGVGAVLRTKVPVSGRGAGSREEDMLFRRFVDGEIDDDEYRFRREALRQIPHPCGHDGS
;
A
#
# COMPACT_ATOMS: atom_id res chain seq x y z
N MET A 1 -27.00 32.42 17.86
CA MET A 1 -25.83 32.30 18.78
C MET A 1 -25.34 30.87 18.67
N PHE A 2 -24.31 30.69 17.85
CA PHE A 2 -23.78 29.40 17.39
C PHE A 2 -22.90 28.75 18.46
N LEU A 3 -23.54 28.14 19.45
CA LEU A 3 -22.87 27.21 20.37
C LEU A 3 -23.76 25.97 20.48
N TYR A 4 -23.75 25.16 19.41
CA TYR A 4 -24.09 23.75 19.51
C TYR A 4 -22.94 23.12 20.30
N GLY A 5 -22.97 23.33 21.61
CA GLY A 5 -22.10 22.65 22.54
C GLY A 5 -22.28 21.18 22.27
N ILE A 6 -21.22 20.53 21.81
CA ILE A 6 -21.17 19.11 21.56
C ILE A 6 -21.37 18.44 22.93
N ALA A 7 -22.63 18.28 23.34
CA ALA A 7 -23.03 17.47 24.47
C ALA A 7 -22.99 16.01 24.00
N ILE A 8 -21.80 15.53 23.64
CA ILE A 8 -21.58 14.09 23.45
C ILE A 8 -21.79 13.50 24.84
N SER A 9 -22.84 12.69 24.99
CA SER A 9 -23.03 11.91 26.21
C SER A 9 -21.80 11.03 26.45
N GLU A 10 -21.42 10.78 27.70
CA GLU A 10 -20.23 9.98 28.02
C GLU A 10 -20.24 8.62 27.29
N GLN A 11 -21.44 8.08 27.08
CA GLN A 11 -21.67 6.85 26.32
C GLN A 11 -21.36 6.98 24.82
N GLU A 12 -21.75 8.08 24.18
CA GLU A 12 -21.42 8.35 22.77
C GLU A 12 -19.94 8.62 22.57
N ALA A 13 -19.29 9.31 23.52
CA ALA A 13 -17.85 9.55 23.47
C ALA A 13 -17.09 8.22 23.48
N LEU A 14 -17.46 7.31 24.39
CA LEU A 14 -16.88 5.98 24.48
C LEU A 14 -17.12 5.19 23.19
N PHE A 15 -18.32 5.23 22.62
CA PHE A 15 -18.62 4.54 21.38
C PHE A 15 -17.79 5.05 20.21
N LEU A 16 -17.64 6.37 20.07
CA LEU A 16 -16.80 6.99 19.05
C LEU A 16 -15.32 6.65 19.24
N ILE A 17 -14.80 6.71 20.46
CA ILE A 17 -13.41 6.37 20.77
C ILE A 17 -13.14 4.91 20.42
N VAL A 18 -13.99 3.98 20.87
CA VAL A 18 -13.83 2.54 20.59
C VAL A 18 -13.93 2.27 19.08
N SER A 19 -14.88 2.90 18.39
CA SER A 19 -15.04 2.77 16.93
C SER A 19 -13.80 3.26 16.19
N VAL A 20 -13.29 4.45 16.52
CA VAL A 20 -12.08 5.01 15.90
C VAL A 20 -10.87 4.13 16.20
N LEU A 21 -10.68 3.68 17.44
CA LEU A 21 -9.61 2.76 17.81
C LEU A 21 -9.70 1.44 17.04
N PHE A 22 -10.91 0.90 16.89
CA PHE A 22 -11.15 -0.32 16.13
C PHE A 22 -10.75 -0.14 14.66
N TRP A 23 -11.15 0.96 14.01
CA TRP A 23 -10.75 1.25 12.63
C TRP A 23 -9.24 1.45 12.49
N VAL A 24 -8.60 2.17 13.41
CA VAL A 24 -7.15 2.35 13.43
C VAL A 24 -6.43 1.01 13.61
N ALA A 25 -6.93 0.14 14.49
CA ALA A 25 -6.37 -1.19 14.70
C ALA A 25 -6.53 -2.07 13.46
N ILE A 26 -7.68 -2.03 12.79
CA ILE A 26 -7.90 -2.75 11.53
C ILE A 26 -6.97 -2.24 10.43
N ILE A 27 -6.97 -0.94 10.16
CA ILE A 27 -6.15 -0.34 9.09
C ILE A 27 -4.66 -0.54 9.41
N GLY A 28 -4.26 -0.31 10.66
CA GLY A 28 -2.89 -0.51 11.14
C GLY A 28 -2.46 -1.97 11.07
N GLY A 29 -3.34 -2.91 11.46
CA GLY A 29 -3.08 -4.35 11.39
C GLY A 29 -2.93 -4.84 9.96
N VAL A 30 -3.85 -4.46 9.06
CA VAL A 30 -3.76 -4.78 7.63
C VAL A 30 -2.48 -4.18 7.03
N GLY A 31 -2.19 -2.91 7.32
CA GLY A 31 -0.96 -2.24 6.87
C GLY A 31 0.31 -2.92 7.38
N ALA A 32 0.33 -3.37 8.64
CA ALA A 32 1.46 -4.08 9.23
C ALA A 32 1.68 -5.44 8.56
N VAL A 33 0.61 -6.19 8.30
CA VAL A 33 0.69 -7.48 7.59
C VAL A 33 1.20 -7.26 6.17
N LEU A 34 0.67 -6.28 5.44
CA LEU A 34 1.16 -5.95 4.09
C LEU A 34 2.63 -5.52 4.11
N ARG A 35 3.04 -4.70 5.08
CA ARG A 35 4.43 -4.27 5.26
C ARG A 35 5.38 -5.45 5.51
N THR A 36 4.95 -6.46 6.26
CA THR A 36 5.77 -7.67 6.51
C THR A 36 5.89 -8.56 5.27
N LYS A 37 4.90 -8.49 4.36
CA LYS A 37 4.89 -9.24 3.10
C LYS A 37 5.53 -8.51 1.93
N VAL A 38 5.92 -7.24 2.08
CA VAL A 38 6.76 -6.53 1.13
C VAL A 38 8.21 -6.76 1.54
N PRO A 39 8.89 -7.81 1.05
CA PRO A 39 10.33 -7.87 1.18
C PRO A 39 10.90 -6.62 0.50
N VAL A 40 11.61 -5.79 1.28
CA VAL A 40 12.44 -4.70 0.76
C VAL A 40 13.66 -5.32 0.06
N SER A 41 13.42 -6.06 -1.02
CA SER A 41 14.44 -6.64 -1.88
C SER A 41 14.32 -5.97 -3.24
N GLY A 42 15.24 -5.04 -3.54
CA GLY A 42 15.43 -4.50 -4.89
C GLY A 42 15.04 -3.04 -5.06
N ARG A 43 15.71 -2.13 -4.33
CA ARG A 43 15.68 -0.68 -4.59
C ARG A 43 16.61 -0.29 -5.74
N GLY A 44 16.59 -1.06 -6.83
CA GLY A 44 17.41 -0.87 -8.01
C GLY A 44 16.55 -1.10 -9.26
N ALA A 45 16.47 -0.10 -10.14
CA ALA A 45 15.79 -0.08 -11.43
C ALA A 45 14.31 -0.55 -11.44
N GLY A 46 14.00 -1.83 -11.23
CA GLY A 46 12.66 -2.41 -11.39
C GLY A 46 11.54 -1.77 -10.56
N SER A 47 11.85 -1.02 -9.50
CA SER A 47 10.83 -0.34 -8.70
C SER A 47 10.11 0.76 -9.46
N ARG A 48 10.72 1.42 -10.46
CA ARG A 48 10.07 2.54 -11.16
C ARG A 48 9.11 2.04 -12.24
N GLU A 49 9.50 1.01 -12.98
CA GLU A 49 8.64 0.34 -13.95
C GLU A 49 7.51 -0.44 -13.25
N GLU A 50 7.78 -1.10 -12.12
CA GLU A 50 6.75 -1.76 -11.30
C GLU A 50 5.75 -0.75 -10.70
N ASP A 51 6.21 0.44 -10.29
CA ASP A 51 5.35 1.50 -9.76
C ASP A 51 4.45 2.14 -10.84
N MET A 52 4.97 2.31 -12.06
CA MET A 52 4.14 2.69 -13.21
C MET A 52 3.10 1.62 -13.55
N LEU A 53 3.47 0.35 -13.48
CA LEU A 53 2.56 -0.77 -13.73
C LEU A 53 1.45 -0.83 -12.67
N PHE A 54 1.81 -0.63 -11.40
CA PHE A 54 0.87 -0.58 -10.28
C PHE A 54 -0.09 0.61 -10.40
N ARG A 55 0.41 1.80 -10.79
CA ARG A 55 -0.45 2.95 -11.05
C ARG A 55 -1.52 2.66 -12.10
N ARG A 56 -1.16 1.99 -13.20
CA ARG A 56 -2.10 1.63 -14.27
C ARG A 56 -3.11 0.57 -13.85
N PHE A 57 -2.71 -0.37 -13.00
CA PHE A 57 -3.64 -1.33 -12.39
C PHE A 57 -4.67 -0.63 -11.48
N VAL A 58 -4.22 0.29 -10.63
CA VAL A 58 -5.11 1.06 -9.74
C VAL A 58 -6.05 1.99 -10.53
N ASP A 59 -5.59 2.52 -11.65
CA ASP A 59 -6.39 3.34 -12.56
C ASP A 59 -7.38 2.50 -13.42
N GLY A 60 -7.25 1.17 -13.37
CA GLY A 60 -8.08 0.25 -14.15
C GLY A 60 -7.75 0.21 -15.64
N GLU A 61 -6.60 0.77 -16.05
CA GLU A 61 -6.13 0.70 -17.44
C GLU A 61 -5.63 -0.71 -17.82
N ILE A 62 -5.30 -1.53 -16.82
CA ILE A 62 -4.72 -2.88 -16.99
C ILE A 62 -5.43 -3.85 -16.06
N ASP A 63 -5.76 -5.04 -16.57
CA ASP A 63 -6.43 -6.11 -15.83
C ASP A 63 -5.47 -6.89 -14.89
N ASP A 64 -6.00 -7.63 -13.92
CA ASP A 64 -5.19 -8.36 -12.93
C ASP A 64 -4.26 -9.40 -13.59
N ASP A 65 -4.76 -10.14 -14.58
CA ASP A 65 -3.96 -11.15 -15.29
C ASP A 65 -2.77 -10.51 -16.03
N GLU A 66 -3.01 -9.35 -16.65
CA GLU A 66 -1.98 -8.59 -17.35
C GLU A 66 -0.98 -7.95 -16.38
N TYR A 67 -1.46 -7.42 -15.25
CA TYR A 67 -0.60 -6.91 -14.19
C TYR A 67 0.36 -7.99 -13.68
N ARG A 68 -0.16 -9.20 -13.43
CA ARG A 68 0.65 -10.34 -12.98
C ARG A 68 1.68 -10.77 -14.01
N PHE A 69 1.29 -10.90 -15.28
CA PHE A 69 2.19 -11.28 -16.36
C PHE A 69 3.34 -10.28 -16.54
N ARG A 70 3.03 -8.98 -16.60
CA ARG A 70 4.04 -7.93 -16.79
C ARG A 70 4.95 -7.75 -15.57
N ARG A 71 4.41 -7.93 -14.35
CA ARG A 71 5.19 -7.91 -13.11
C ARG A 71 6.17 -9.09 -13.03
N GLU A 72 5.76 -10.27 -13.45
CA GLU A 72 6.62 -11.45 -13.51
C GLU A 72 7.71 -11.31 -14.58
N ALA A 73 7.38 -10.71 -15.74
CA ALA A 73 8.37 -10.37 -16.76
C ALA A 73 9.41 -9.37 -16.25
N LEU A 74 9.00 -8.31 -15.54
CA LEU A 74 9.91 -7.32 -14.94
C LEU A 74 10.86 -7.95 -13.91
N ARG A 75 10.42 -8.95 -13.15
CA ARG A 75 11.25 -9.68 -12.18
C ARG A 75 12.24 -10.66 -12.83
N GLN A 76 11.92 -11.11 -14.04
CA GLN A 76 12.79 -12.01 -14.81
C GLN A 76 13.85 -11.28 -15.61
N ILE A 77 13.71 -9.96 -15.84
CA ILE A 77 14.78 -9.13 -16.40
C ILE A 77 15.91 -9.13 -15.37
N PRO A 78 17.01 -9.87 -15.61
CA PRO A 78 18.14 -9.85 -14.71
C PRO A 78 18.71 -8.44 -14.79
N HIS A 79 19.01 -7.83 -13.65
CA HIS A 79 19.87 -6.66 -13.64
C HIS A 79 21.09 -6.97 -14.51
N PRO A 80 21.41 -6.16 -15.55
CA PRO A 80 22.64 -6.36 -16.30
C PRO A 80 23.78 -6.32 -15.29
N CYS A 81 24.42 -7.47 -15.07
CA CYS A 81 25.61 -7.58 -14.26
C CYS A 81 26.59 -6.53 -14.76
N GLY A 82 27.09 -5.70 -13.85
CA GLY A 82 28.07 -4.66 -14.14
C GLY A 82 29.18 -5.22 -15.02
N HIS A 83 29.33 -4.60 -16.19
CA HIS A 83 30.43 -4.83 -17.10
C HIS A 83 31.49 -3.75 -16.83
N ASP A 84 32.44 -4.07 -15.96
CA ASP A 84 33.82 -3.59 -15.93
C ASP A 84 34.62 -4.62 -15.11
N GLY A 85 35.77 -5.14 -15.53
CA GLY A 85 36.72 -4.74 -16.54
C GLY A 85 38.10 -4.92 -15.90
N SER A 86 38.84 -5.96 -16.34
CA SER A 86 40.28 -6.25 -16.21
C SER A 86 41.05 -5.81 -14.96
#